data_AF-A0A354MPB7-F1
#
_entry.id   AF-A0A354MPB7-F1
#
_cell.length_a   1.000
_cell.length_b   1.000
_cell.length_c   1.000
_cell.angle_alpha   90.00
_cell.angle_beta   90.00
_cell.angle_gamma   90.00
#
_symmetry.space_group_name_H-M   'P 1'
#
loop_
_entity.id
_entity.type
_entity.pdbx_description
1 polymer ?
#
loop_
_entity_poly.entity_id
_entity_poly.type
_entity_poly.pdbx_seq_one_letter_code
_entity_poly.pdbx_strand_id
1 'polypeptide(L)' 'EAVMVGDRMDTDIIAGMESGLATVLVLSGCTSRADVDNYPYRPTFILNGVGEIPE' A
#
# COMPACT_ATOMS: atom_id res chain seq x y z
N GLU A 1 -7.07 -3.20 -15.91
CA GLU A 1 -6.36 -3.79 -14.75
C GLU A 1 -6.85 -3.12 -13.48
N ALA A 2 -6.59 -3.71 -12.30
CA ALA A 2 -7.01 -3.16 -11.02
C ALA A 2 -5.84 -3.17 -10.03
N VAL A 3 -5.88 -2.28 -9.05
CA VAL A 3 -4.88 -2.18 -7.98
C VAL A 3 -5.59 -2.12 -6.63
N MET A 4 -4.95 -2.61 -5.58
CA MET A 4 -5.42 -2.43 -4.21
C MET A 4 -4.75 -1.21 -3.59
N VAL A 5 -5.55 -0.23 -3.17
CA VAL A 5 -5.08 0.97 -2.46
C VAL A 5 -5.49 0.85 -0.99
N GLY A 6 -4.55 1.07 -0.08
CA GLY A 6 -4.81 0.97 1.35
C GLY A 6 -3.76 1.66 2.21
N ASP A 7 -3.99 1.73 3.51
CA ASP A 7 -3.15 2.42 4.48
C ASP A 7 -2.52 1.49 5.52
N ARG A 8 -2.85 0.19 5.48
CA ARG A 8 -2.30 -0.84 6.37
C ARG A 8 -1.53 -1.91 5.63
N MET A 9 -0.31 -2.18 6.09
CA MET A 9 0.54 -3.25 5.56
C MET A 9 -0.04 -4.64 5.82
N ASP A 10 -0.49 -4.88 7.05
CA ASP A 10 -0.96 -6.18 7.56
C ASP A 10 -2.37 -6.58 7.12
N THR A 11 -3.12 -5.68 6.49
CA THR A 11 -4.44 -5.99 5.91
C THR A 11 -4.46 -5.72 4.41
N ASP A 12 -4.28 -4.47 4.00
CA ASP A 12 -4.57 -4.06 2.63
C ASP A 12 -3.46 -4.51 1.68
N ILE A 13 -2.20 -4.29 2.08
CA ILE A 13 -1.07 -4.66 1.23
C ILE A 13 -0.93 -6.17 1.13
N ILE A 14 -1.06 -6.90 2.24
CA ILE A 14 -1.02 -8.37 2.19
C ILE A 14 -2.20 -8.94 1.38
N ALA A 15 -3.43 -8.43 1.56
CA ALA A 15 -4.58 -8.92 0.80
C ALA A 15 -4.45 -8.66 -0.71
N GLY A 16 -3.92 -7.50 -1.09
CA GLY A 16 -3.69 -7.17 -2.49
C GLY A 16 -2.61 -8.07 -3.11
N MET A 17 -1.52 -8.30 -2.39
CA MET A 17 -0.45 -9.21 -2.83
C MET A 17 -0.95 -10.66 -3.00
N GLU A 18 -1.68 -11.19 -2.01
CA GLU A 18 -2.23 -12.56 -2.06
C GLU A 18 -3.29 -12.72 -3.18
N SER A 19 -3.96 -11.63 -3.55
CA SER A 19 -4.90 -11.59 -4.67
C SER A 19 -4.22 -11.39 -6.04
N GLY A 20 -2.89 -11.26 -6.08
CA GLY A 20 -2.13 -10.99 -7.29
C GLY A 20 -2.32 -9.58 -7.88
N LEU A 21 -2.85 -8.64 -7.08
CA LEU A 21 -3.03 -7.25 -7.49
C LEU A 21 -1.77 -6.43 -7.16
N ALA A 22 -1.48 -5.43 -8.00
CA ALA A 22 -0.54 -4.38 -7.61
C ALA A 22 -1.09 -3.63 -6.39
N THR A 23 -0.21 -3.21 -5.48
CA THR A 23 -0.59 -2.58 -4.22
C THR A 23 -0.03 -1.18 -4.10
N VAL A 24 -0.86 -0.26 -3.63
CA VAL A 24 -0.50 1.14 -3.38
C VAL A 24 -0.74 1.42 -1.90
N LEU A 25 0.34 1.64 -1.15
CA LEU A 25 0.25 2.12 0.22
C LEU A 25 0.12 3.65 0.22
N VAL A 26 -0.93 4.18 0.84
CA VAL A 26 -1.07 5.61 1.10
C VAL A 26 -0.68 5.93 2.54
N LEU A 27 0.18 6.94 2.72
CA LEU A 27 0.71 7.35 4.03
C LEU A 27 -0.22 8.32 4.79
N SER A 28 -1.41 8.58 4.25
CA SER A 28 -2.43 9.44 4.88
C SER A 28 -3.21 8.74 6.00
N GLY A 29 -2.96 7.45 6.25
CA GLY A 29 -3.67 6.64 7.25
C GLY A 29 -2.75 6.06 8.33
N CYS A 30 -2.89 4.76 8.59
CA CYS A 30 -2.30 4.09 9.76
C CYS A 30 -0.80 3.84 9.63
N THR A 31 -0.31 3.41 8.47
CA THR A 31 1.10 3.03 8.27
C THR A 31 1.93 4.27 7.93
N SER A 32 2.99 4.51 8.69
CA SER A 32 4.00 5.51 8.33
C SER A 32 5.10 4.93 7.45
N ARG A 33 5.93 5.78 6.84
CA ARG A 33 7.07 5.34 6.01
C ARG A 33 8.04 4.45 6.78
N ALA A 34 8.26 4.73 8.06
CA ALA A 34 9.19 3.97 8.91
C ALA A 34 8.64 2.58 9.25
N ASP A 35 7.32 2.43 9.36
CA ASP A 35 6.68 1.15 9.70
C ASP A 35 6.87 0.12 8.59
N VAL A 36 6.97 0.56 7.34
CA VAL A 36 7.17 -0.30 6.16
C VAL A 36 8.39 -1.19 6.32
N ASP A 37 9.44 -0.70 7.00
CA ASP A 37 10.66 -1.46 7.22
C ASP A 37 10.53 -2.62 8.21
N ASN A 38 9.45 -2.65 8.99
CA ASN A 38 9.16 -3.73 9.94
C ASN A 38 8.48 -4.95 9.27
N TYR A 39 8.10 -4.85 8.00
CA TYR A 39 7.44 -5.93 7.27
C TYR A 39 8.42 -6.67 6.34
N PRO A 40 8.26 -7.98 6.12
CA PRO A 40 9.11 -8.74 5.19
C PRO A 40 8.68 -8.59 3.72
N TYR A 41 7.63 -7.82 3.43
CA TYR A 41 7.12 -7.53 2.09
C TYR A 41 6.99 -6.02 1.86
N ARG A 42 6.81 -5.62 0.60
CA ARG A 42 6.73 -4.22 0.20
C ARG A 42 5.54 -4.00 -0.74
N PRO A 43 4.81 -2.87 -0.61
CA PRO A 43 3.81 -2.50 -1.59
C PRO A 43 4.48 -2.16 -2.93
N THR A 44 3.71 -2.24 -4.03
CA THR A 44 4.20 -1.86 -5.36
C THR A 44 4.54 -0.37 -5.43
N PHE A 45 3.71 0.47 -4.81
CA PHE A 45 3.91 1.92 -4.74
C PHE A 45 3.62 2.45 -3.33
N ILE A 46 4.27 3.56 -2.97
CA ILE A 46 4.02 4.30 -1.73
C ILE A 46 3.79 5.76 -2.08
N LEU A 47 2.62 6.28 -1.73
CA LEU A 47 2.18 7.65 -2.00
C LEU A 47 1.80 8.35 -0.70
N ASN A 48 1.84 9.68 -0.66
CA ASN A 48 1.42 10.41 0.54
C ASN A 48 -0.11 10.36 0.74
N GLY A 49 -0.88 10.16 -0.32
CA GLY A 49 -2.33 10.07 -0.27
C GLY A 49 -2.93 9.75 -1.64
N VAL A 50 -4.23 9.50 -1.68
CA VAL A 50 -4.94 9.15 -2.92
C VAL A 50 -4.91 10.24 -4.00
N GLY A 51 -4.69 11.51 -3.61
CA GLY A 51 -4.56 12.62 -4.56
C GLY A 51 -3.29 12.61 -5.40
N GLU A 52 -2.32 11.76 -5.06
CA GLU A 52 -1.10 11.56 -5.88
C GLU A 52 -1.25 10.43 -6.90
N ILE A 53 -2.42 9.77 -6.95
CA ILE A 53 -2.71 8.74 -7.96
C ILE A 53 -2.90 9.45 -9.31
N PRO A 54 -2.10 9.13 -10.35
CA PRO A 54 -2.27 9.70 -11.68
C PRO A 54 -3.63 9.34 -12.30
N GLU A 55 -4.16 10.22 -13.15
CA GLU A 55 -5.35 9.95 -13.98
C GLU A 55 -5.12 8.83 -15.01
#